data_AF-A0A350PFZ0-F1
#
_entry.id   AF-A0A350PFZ0-F1
#
_cell.length_a   1.000
_cell.length_b   1.000
_cell.length_c   1.000
_cell.angle_alpha   90.00
_cell.angle_beta   90.00
_cell.angle_gamma   90.00
#
_symmetry.space_group_name_H-M   'P 1'
#
loop_
_entity.id
_entity.type
_entity.pdbx_description
1 polymer ?
#
loop_
_entity_poly.entity_id
_entity_poly.type
_entity_poly.pdbx_seq_one_letter_code
_entity_poly.pdbx_strand_id
1 'polypeptide(L)'
;NSPLSDWYVQLFQAKLTIGFESGNISKPLILWINDGLMAIFFLLIGLEIKREIKYGELSTVQSALLPIIAAFGGAVVPGLIFYGFNAGTEFMDGWAIAIATDIAFALGILALLGSRVPVWA
;
A
#
# COMPACT_ATOMS: atom_id res chain seq x y z
N ASN A 1 0.33 20.48 10.85
CA ASN A 1 0.19 21.93 10.58
C ASN A 1 0.44 22.79 11.83
N SER A 2 1.44 22.44 12.65
CA SER A 2 1.82 23.22 13.84
C SER A 2 3.09 24.05 13.56
N PRO A 3 3.51 24.95 14.47
CA PRO A 3 4.79 25.68 14.34
C PRO A 3 6.04 24.80 14.22
N LEU A 4 5.94 23.51 14.57
CA LEU A 4 7.01 22.51 14.44
C LEU A 4 7.04 21.84 13.05
N SER A 5 6.17 22.24 12.12
CA SER A 5 6.08 21.65 10.79
C SER A 5 7.36 21.76 9.98
N ASP A 6 8.04 22.91 10.02
CA ASP A 6 9.30 23.10 9.30
C ASP A 6 10.39 22.15 9.80
N TRP A 7 10.50 22.00 11.13
CA TRP A 7 11.45 21.06 11.73
C TRP A 7 11.13 19.61 11.35
N TYR A 8 9.84 19.23 11.37
CA TYR A 8 9.39 17.91 10.95
C TYR A 8 9.76 17.63 9.48
N VAL A 9 9.46 18.55 8.56
CA VAL A 9 9.77 18.38 7.14
C VAL A 9 11.28 18.31 6.91
N GLN A 10 12.06 19.16 7.58
CA GLN A 10 13.52 19.15 7.48
C GLN A 10 14.13 17.84 7.99
N LEU A 11 13.61 17.29 9.08
CA LEU A 11 14.04 15.99 9.61
C LEU A 11 13.86 14.88 8.56
N PHE A 12 12.68 14.81 7.93
CA PHE A 12 12.38 13.77 6.93
C PHE A 12 13.12 13.98 5.60
N GLN A 13 13.47 15.22 5.27
CA GLN A 13 14.30 15.57 4.11
C GLN A 13 15.81 15.41 4.36
N ALA A 14 16.24 15.21 5.61
CA ALA A 14 17.65 15.05 5.95
C ALA A 14 18.26 13.86 5.18
N LYS A 15 19.37 14.11 4.49
CA LYS A 15 20.04 13.08 3.68
C LYS A 15 20.84 12.15 4.58
N LEU A 16 20.46 10.87 4.58
CA LEU A 16 21.21 9.80 5.22
C LEU A 16 21.99 9.04 4.15
N THR A 17 23.31 9.03 4.29
CA THR A 17 24.21 8.29 3.40
C THR A 17 24.80 7.11 4.13
N ILE A 18 24.56 5.91 3.62
CA ILE A 18 25.12 4.66 4.14
C ILE A 18 25.90 4.01 3.00
N GLY A 19 27.14 3.61 3.24
CA GLY A 19 27.99 3.05 2.21
C GLY A 19 29.32 2.54 2.72
N PHE A 20 29.98 1.75 1.89
CA PHE A 20 31.36 1.30 2.06
C PHE A 20 32.22 1.95 0.98
N GLU A 21 33.54 1.70 0.98
CA GLU A 21 34.47 2.27 -0.01
C GLU A 21 34.10 1.93 -1.47
N SER A 22 33.44 0.79 -1.69
CA SER A 22 33.04 0.31 -3.02
C SER A 22 31.70 0.87 -3.53
N GLY A 23 30.94 1.60 -2.70
CA GLY A 23 29.65 2.16 -3.09
C GLY A 23 28.87 2.76 -1.92
N ASN A 24 28.21 3.89 -2.18
CA ASN A 24 27.36 4.57 -1.21
C ASN A 24 25.93 4.77 -1.74
N ILE A 25 24.97 4.77 -0.83
CA ILE A 25 23.57 5.07 -1.09
C ILE A 25 23.20 6.26 -0.23
N SER A 26 22.88 7.38 -0.88
CA SER A 26 22.42 8.60 -0.23
C SER A 26 20.96 8.86 -0.58
N LYS A 27 20.09 8.85 0.42
CA LYS A 27 18.65 9.12 0.25
C LYS A 27 18.13 9.98 1.41
N PRO A 28 17.09 10.81 1.19
CA PRO A 28 16.34 11.43 2.28
C PRO A 28 15.85 10.39 3.29
N LEU A 29 15.81 10.78 4.57
CA LEU A 29 15.38 9.92 5.67
C LEU A 29 14.00 9.29 5.43
N ILE A 30 13.07 10.05 4.85
CA ILE A 30 11.74 9.55 4.49
C ILE A 30 11.78 8.36 3.52
N LEU A 31 12.71 8.35 2.56
CA LEU A 31 12.84 7.24 1.62
C LEU A 31 13.42 5.99 2.29
N TRP A 32 14.38 6.15 3.20
CA TRP A 32 14.89 5.03 4.00
C TRP A 32 13.79 4.39 4.85
N ILE A 33 12.98 5.22 5.50
CA ILE A 33 11.86 4.77 6.33
C ILE A 33 10.80 4.08 5.48
N ASN A 34 10.42 4.68 4.35
CA ASN A 34 9.44 4.10 3.43
C ASN A 34 9.93 2.76 2.87
N ASP A 35 11.15 2.71 2.33
CA ASP A 35 11.72 1.48 1.76
C ASP A 35 11.79 0.37 2.83
N GLY A 36 12.24 0.70 4.05
CA GLY A 36 12.37 -0.26 5.15
C GLY A 36 11.03 -0.77 5.69
N LEU A 37 10.09 0.13 6.00
CA LEU A 37 8.78 -0.24 6.54
C LEU A 37 7.93 -0.96 5.48
N MET A 38 7.96 -0.50 4.22
CA MET A 38 7.23 -1.17 3.14
C MET A 38 7.81 -2.55 2.85
N ALA A 39 9.13 -2.76 2.96
CA ALA A 39 9.72 -4.09 2.83
C ALA A 39 9.17 -5.07 3.88
N ILE A 40 9.07 -4.64 5.14
CA ILE A 40 8.49 -5.46 6.22
C ILE A 40 6.99 -5.70 5.98
N PHE A 41 6.25 -4.66 5.60
CA PHE A 41 4.82 -4.74 5.30
C PHE A 41 4.53 -5.72 4.16
N PHE A 42 5.22 -5.58 3.02
CA PHE A 42 5.04 -6.47 1.87
C PHE A 42 5.53 -7.90 2.14
N LEU A 43 6.52 -8.09 3.02
CA LEU A 43 6.89 -9.43 3.49
C LEU A 43 5.71 -10.10 4.21
N LEU A 44 5.06 -9.40 5.13
CA LEU A 44 3.88 -9.90 5.84
C LEU A 44 2.74 -10.20 4.88
N ILE A 45 2.42 -9.27 3.98
CA ILE A 45 1.39 -9.47 2.94
C ILE A 45 1.74 -10.66 2.03
N GLY A 46 3.01 -10.83 1.65
CA GLY A 46 3.45 -11.96 0.84
C GLY A 46 3.28 -13.31 1.54
N LEU A 47 3.57 -13.36 2.85
CA LEU A 47 3.32 -14.55 3.67
C LEU A 47 1.83 -14.85 3.82
N GLU A 48 1.02 -13.81 3.96
CA GLU A 48 -0.44 -13.92 4.06
C GLU A 48 -1.06 -14.44 2.76
N ILE A 49 -0.70 -13.85 1.62
CA ILE A 49 -1.14 -14.32 0.30
C ILE A 49 -0.73 -15.78 0.08
N LYS A 50 0.50 -16.15 0.48
CA LYS A 50 0.94 -17.56 0.40
C LYS A 50 0.10 -18.48 1.28
N ARG A 51 -0.30 -18.02 2.47
CA ARG A 51 -1.19 -18.77 3.38
C ARG A 51 -2.57 -18.95 2.74
N GLU A 52 -3.16 -17.89 2.20
CA GLU A 52 -4.46 -17.90 1.51
C GLU A 52 -4.47 -18.83 0.30
N ILE A 53 -3.42 -18.83 -0.52
CA ILE A 53 -3.28 -19.72 -1.67
C ILE A 53 -3.18 -21.19 -1.24
N LYS A 54 -2.57 -21.49 -0.08
CA LYS A 54 -2.36 -22.87 0.35
C LYS A 54 -3.52 -23.43 1.19
N TYR A 55 -4.14 -22.59 2.01
CA TYR A 55 -5.06 -23.02 3.06
C TYR A 55 -6.35 -22.18 3.17
N GLY A 56 -6.43 -21.04 2.48
CA GLY A 56 -7.53 -20.10 2.63
C GLY A 56 -8.44 -20.03 1.41
N GLU A 57 -9.07 -18.87 1.22
CA GLU A 57 -10.11 -18.67 0.19
C GLU A 57 -9.55 -18.70 -1.24
N LEU A 58 -8.25 -18.44 -1.39
CA LEU A 58 -7.57 -18.49 -2.69
C LEU A 58 -7.09 -19.90 -3.09
N SER A 59 -7.34 -20.92 -2.26
CA SER A 59 -6.83 -22.27 -2.48
C SER A 59 -7.53 -23.05 -3.61
N THR A 60 -8.77 -22.70 -3.94
CA THR A 60 -9.51 -23.31 -5.04
C THR A 60 -9.92 -22.25 -6.06
N VAL A 61 -9.95 -22.62 -7.34
CA VAL A 61 -10.33 -21.70 -8.42
C VAL A 61 -11.74 -21.14 -8.21
N GLN A 62 -12.67 -21.97 -7.73
CA GLN A 62 -14.06 -21.58 -7.50
C GLN A 62 -14.19 -20.49 -6.44
N SER A 63 -13.50 -20.65 -5.31
CA SER A 63 -13.49 -19.66 -4.23
C SER A 63 -12.69 -18.40 -4.60
N ALA A 64 -11.58 -18.56 -5.32
CA ALA A 64 -10.69 -17.45 -5.68
C ALA A 64 -11.28 -16.52 -6.75
N LEU A 65 -12.16 -17.01 -7.63
CA LEU A 65 -12.71 -16.24 -8.74
C LEU A 65 -13.45 -14.97 -8.28
N LEU A 66 -14.26 -15.08 -7.23
CA LEU A 66 -15.04 -13.95 -6.72
C LEU A 66 -14.13 -12.83 -6.17
N PRO A 67 -13.19 -13.09 -5.23
CA PRO A 67 -12.24 -12.09 -4.76
C PRO A 67 -11.38 -11.50 -5.87
N ILE A 68 -10.91 -12.32 -6.82
CA ILE A 68 -10.05 -11.84 -7.92
C ILE A 68 -10.81 -10.88 -8.83
N ILE A 69 -12.03 -11.22 -9.24
CA ILE A 69 -12.85 -10.35 -10.09
C ILE A 69 -13.23 -9.07 -9.34
N ALA A 70 -13.60 -9.18 -8.06
CA ALA A 70 -13.92 -8.03 -7.22
C ALA A 70 -12.72 -7.08 -7.05
N ALA A 71 -11.53 -7.62 -6.77
CA ALA A 71 -10.30 -6.84 -6.65
C ALA A 71 -9.89 -6.21 -7.98
N PHE A 72 -10.00 -6.95 -9.09
CA PHE A 72 -9.70 -6.42 -10.42
C PHE A 72 -10.64 -5.28 -10.81
N GLY A 73 -11.96 -5.44 -10.62
CA GLY A 73 -12.93 -4.38 -10.85
C GLY A 73 -12.70 -3.18 -9.93
N GLY A 74 -12.43 -3.44 -8.64
CA GLY A 74 -12.13 -2.44 -7.63
C GLY A 74 -10.86 -1.64 -7.90
N ALA A 75 -9.90 -2.19 -8.64
CA ALA A 75 -8.69 -1.47 -9.05
C ALA A 75 -8.85 -0.79 -10.42
N VAL A 76 -9.38 -1.49 -11.42
CA VAL A 76 -9.46 -0.98 -12.81
C VAL A 76 -10.40 0.21 -12.90
N VAL A 77 -11.56 0.18 -12.24
CA VAL A 77 -12.55 1.25 -12.35
C VAL A 77 -12.00 2.58 -11.79
N PRO A 78 -11.48 2.68 -10.55
CA PRO A 78 -10.88 3.92 -10.06
C PRO A 78 -9.65 4.36 -10.86
N GLY A 79 -8.81 3.42 -11.30
CA GLY A 79 -7.63 3.71 -12.11
C GLY A 79 -7.99 4.36 -13.45
N LEU A 80 -8.98 3.82 -14.15
CA LEU A 80 -9.49 4.38 -15.41
C LEU A 80 -10.17 5.73 -15.22
N ILE A 81 -10.94 5.89 -14.14
CA ILE A 81 -11.55 7.19 -13.79
C ILE A 81 -10.44 8.22 -13.59
N PHE A 82 -9.44 7.94 -12.74
CA PHE A 82 -8.32 8.86 -12.51
C PHE A 82 -7.58 9.18 -13.80
N TYR A 83 -7.27 8.17 -14.61
CA TYR A 83 -6.57 8.34 -15.88
C TYR A 83 -7.38 9.22 -16.84
N GLY A 84 -8.69 8.99 -16.98
CA GLY A 84 -9.56 9.77 -17.85
C GLY A 84 -9.62 11.25 -17.48
N PHE A 85 -9.60 11.57 -16.18
CA PHE A 85 -9.57 12.96 -15.71
C PHE A 85 -8.19 13.63 -15.84
N ASN A 86 -7.10 12.87 -15.78
CA ASN A 86 -5.73 13.40 -15.80
C ASN A 86 -4.99 13.17 -17.12
N ALA A 87 -5.67 12.65 -18.15
CA ALA A 87 -5.07 12.35 -19.44
C ALA A 87 -4.48 13.62 -20.08
N GLY A 88 -3.22 13.55 -20.51
CA GLY A 88 -2.51 14.69 -21.09
C GLY A 88 -1.94 15.69 -20.08
N THR A 89 -2.04 15.40 -18.78
CA THR A 89 -1.39 16.19 -17.72
C THR A 89 -0.13 15.48 -17.19
N GLU A 90 0.70 16.21 -16.45
CA GLU A 90 1.87 15.65 -15.75
C GLU A 90 1.51 14.63 -14.66
N PHE A 91 0.26 14.61 -14.21
CA PHE A 91 -0.22 13.75 -13.12
C PHE A 91 -0.77 12.40 -13.60
N MET A 92 -0.73 12.13 -14.90
CA MET A 92 -1.28 10.92 -15.51
C MET A 92 -0.74 9.61 -14.87
N ASP A 93 0.51 9.62 -14.44
CA ASP A 93 1.16 8.46 -13.79
C ASP A 93 0.65 8.19 -12.37
N GLY A 94 -0.16 9.10 -11.80
CA GLY A 94 -0.75 8.98 -10.47
C GLY A 94 -1.90 7.97 -10.33
N TRP A 95 -2.27 7.25 -11.39
CA TRP A 95 -3.41 6.31 -11.38
C TRP A 95 -3.28 5.23 -10.31
N ALA A 96 -2.04 4.82 -9.96
CA ALA A 96 -1.77 3.85 -8.91
C ALA A 96 -2.20 4.34 -7.50
N ILE A 97 -2.29 5.65 -7.29
CA ILE A 97 -2.76 6.23 -6.03
C ILE A 97 -4.25 5.96 -5.84
N ALA A 98 -5.03 6.03 -6.92
CA ALA A 98 -6.49 5.85 -6.88
C ALA A 98 -6.92 4.40 -6.63
N ILE A 99 -6.06 3.42 -6.90
CA ILE A 99 -6.36 2.00 -6.75
C ILE A 99 -5.89 1.43 -5.40
N ALA A 100 -5.03 2.15 -4.67
CA ALA A 100 -4.45 1.67 -3.43
C ALA A 100 -5.49 1.67 -2.30
N THR A 101 -5.69 0.52 -1.65
CA THR A 101 -6.57 0.37 -0.49
C THR A 101 -5.77 0.04 0.76
N ASP A 102 -5.99 0.78 1.86
CA ASP A 102 -5.38 0.50 3.16
C ASP A 102 -6.17 -0.58 3.92
N ILE A 103 -5.67 -1.81 3.88
CA ILE A 103 -6.28 -2.96 4.54
C ILE A 103 -6.34 -2.81 6.06
N ALA A 104 -5.34 -2.18 6.69
CA ALA A 104 -5.30 -2.01 8.14
C ALA A 104 -6.39 -1.04 8.59
N PHE A 105 -6.60 0.04 7.82
CA PHE A 105 -7.68 0.98 8.08
C PHE A 105 -9.06 0.36 7.83
N ALA A 106 -9.24 -0.35 6.71
CA ALA A 106 -10.50 -1.02 6.39
C ALA A 106 -10.91 -2.03 7.47
N LEU A 107 -9.99 -2.92 7.87
CA LEU A 107 -10.22 -3.88 8.95
C LEU A 107 -10.44 -3.18 10.30
N GLY A 108 -9.73 -2.08 10.56
CA GLY A 108 -9.92 -1.26 11.75
C GLY A 108 -11.34 -0.72 11.87
N ILE A 109 -11.91 -0.20 10.78
CA ILE A 109 -13.31 0.26 10.76
C ILE A 109 -14.27 -0.91 10.92
N LEU A 110 -14.05 -2.02 10.22
CA LEU A 110 -14.92 -3.20 10.34
C LEU A 110 -14.96 -3.74 11.77
N ALA A 111 -13.83 -3.73 12.48
CA ALA A 111 -13.75 -4.12 13.89
C ALA A 111 -14.58 -3.20 14.80
N LEU A 112 -14.73 -1.90 14.47
CA LEU A 112 -15.58 -0.97 15.23
C LEU A 112 -17.08 -1.26 15.09
N LEU A 113 -17.50 -1.95 14.02
CA LEU A 113 -18.90 -2.34 13.83
C LEU A 113 -19.32 -3.52 14.74
N GLY A 114 -18.37 -4.07 15.51
CA GLY A 114 -18.60 -5.08 16.54
C GLY A 114 -19.11 -6.40 15.96
N SER A 115 -19.97 -7.09 16.70
CA SER A 115 -20.45 -8.44 16.36
C SER A 115 -21.37 -8.51 15.13
N ARG A 116 -21.71 -7.37 14.51
CA ARG A 116 -22.61 -7.32 13.34
C ARG A 116 -21.91 -7.68 12.04
N VAL A 117 -20.58 -7.63 12.01
CA VAL A 117 -19.78 -7.97 10.83
C VAL A 117 -18.72 -8.99 11.24
N PRO A 118 -18.64 -10.15 10.57
CA PRO A 118 -17.58 -11.11 10.84
C PRO A 118 -16.23 -10.47 10.45
N VAL A 119 -15.29 -10.44 11.39
CA VAL A 119 -13.94 -9.88 11.19
C VAL A 119 -13.01 -10.90 10.50
N TRP A 120 -13.54 -12.08 10.19
CA TRP A 120 -12.85 -13.21 9.57
C TRP A 120 -13.82 -13.90 8.63
N ALA A 121 -13.57 -13.73 7.33
CA ALA A 121 -13.86 -14.71 6.29
C ALA A 121 -12.49 -15.18 5.80
#